data_AF-A0A672S698-F1
#
_entry.id   AF-A0A672S698-F1
#
_cell.length_a   1.000
_cell.length_b   1.000
_cell.length_c   1.000
_cell.angle_alpha   90.00
_cell.angle_beta   90.00
_cell.angle_gamma   90.00
#
_symmetry.space_group_name_H-M   'P 1'
#
loop_
_entity.id
_entity.type
_entity.pdbx_description
1 polymer ?
#
loop_
_entity_poly.entity_id
_entity_poly.type
_entity_poly.pdbx_seq_one_letter_code
_entity_poly.pdbx_strand_id
1 'polypeptide(L)'
;MFNKAKAFKLFQQTYRREGNDLSMTHKIGLVEALCGFHFTLKHLDGRQIVVKYPAGKVIEPGSVRVVRGEGMPQYRNPFEKGDLFIKFDVQFPENNWLSPEKLSELEDLLPTRADPPVISGDAEEVELQEFVSQSSSGGHRREAYNDSSDEEGGHHGPGVQCAHQ
;
A
#
# COMPACT_ATOMS: atom_id res chain seq x y z
N MET A 1 19.96 -9.54 -26.76
CA MET A 1 19.37 -8.20 -27.00
C MET A 1 17.91 -8.22 -26.58
N PHE A 2 17.57 -7.81 -25.36
CA PHE A 2 16.17 -7.63 -24.94
C PHE A 2 15.88 -6.13 -24.83
N ASN A 3 15.57 -5.53 -25.97
CA ASN A 3 14.91 -4.24 -26.02
C ASN A 3 13.43 -4.45 -25.70
N LYS A 4 13.05 -4.25 -24.43
CA LYS A 4 11.67 -3.92 -24.10
C LYS A 4 11.63 -2.43 -23.82
N ALA A 5 11.07 -1.69 -24.77
CA ALA A 5 10.64 -0.32 -24.58
C ALA A 5 9.90 -0.25 -23.24
N LYS A 6 10.50 0.42 -22.24
CA LYS A 6 9.82 0.80 -21.02
C LYS A 6 8.64 1.65 -21.47
N ALA A 7 7.45 1.05 -21.43
CA ALA A 7 6.20 1.78 -21.57
C ALA A 7 6.27 2.93 -20.58
N PHE A 8 6.41 4.15 -21.12
CA PHE A 8 6.41 5.39 -20.36
C PHE A 8 4.96 5.59 -19.92
N LYS A 9 4.53 4.80 -18.93
CA LYS A 9 3.24 4.97 -18.29
C LYS A 9 3.34 6.28 -17.54
N LEU A 10 2.83 7.35 -18.16
CA LEU A 10 2.59 8.63 -17.51
C LEU A 10 1.55 8.40 -16.41
N PHE A 11 2.00 7.85 -15.29
CA PHE A 11 1.31 7.99 -14.03
C PHE A 11 1.22 9.49 -13.81
N GLN A 12 0.01 10.04 -13.95
CA GLN A 12 -0.23 11.41 -13.49
C GLN A 12 0.09 11.41 -12.00
N GLN A 13 1.21 12.03 -11.63
CA GLN A 13 1.62 12.17 -10.25
C GLN A 13 0.64 13.14 -9.61
N THR A 14 -0.30 12.61 -8.82
CA THR A 14 -1.23 13.45 -8.07
C THR A 14 -0.46 14.07 -6.90
N TYR A 15 -0.32 15.38 -6.93
CA TYR A 15 0.16 16.16 -5.80
C TYR A 15 -0.98 16.39 -4.81
N ARG A 16 -0.72 16.16 -3.54
CA ARG A 16 -1.58 16.58 -2.44
C ARG A 16 -0.93 17.78 -1.76
N ARG A 17 -1.70 18.81 -1.46
CA ARG A 17 -1.20 20.01 -0.78
C ARG A 17 -1.52 19.95 0.71
N GLU A 18 -0.52 20.24 1.54
CA GLU A 18 -0.63 20.32 3.00
C GLU A 18 0.02 21.64 3.46
N GLY A 19 -0.79 22.68 3.63
CA GLY A 19 -0.27 24.02 3.91
C GLY A 19 0.57 24.57 2.75
N ASN A 20 1.86 24.76 3.00
CA ASN A 20 2.85 25.18 1.99
C ASN A 20 3.60 23.98 1.39
N ASP A 21 3.40 22.78 1.91
CA ASP A 21 4.10 21.59 1.46
C ASP A 21 3.26 20.81 0.44
N LEU A 22 3.95 19.99 -0.35
CA LEU A 22 3.36 19.05 -1.29
C LEU A 22 3.73 17.63 -0.89
N SER A 23 2.81 16.70 -1.09
CA SER A 23 3.06 15.27 -0.95
C SER A 23 2.64 14.51 -2.20
N MET A 24 3.38 13.44 -2.54
CA MET A 24 3.02 12.53 -3.63
C MET A 24 3.47 11.10 -3.32
N THR A 25 2.90 10.14 -4.05
CA THR A 25 3.37 8.75 -4.05
C THR A 25 4.11 8.46 -5.34
N HIS A 26 5.33 7.93 -5.25
CA HIS A 26 6.12 7.51 -6.39
C HIS A 26 6.38 6.00 -6.34
N LYS A 27 6.07 5.31 -7.44
CA LYS A 27 6.29 3.86 -7.56
C LYS A 27 7.68 3.60 -8.11
N ILE A 28 8.44 2.74 -7.44
CA ILE A 28 9.77 2.30 -7.86
C ILE A 28 9.86 0.79 -7.82
N GLY A 29 10.69 0.18 -8.67
CA GLY A 29 10.98 -1.25 -8.58
C GLY A 29 11.90 -1.59 -7.41
N LEU A 30 11.90 -2.85 -6.98
CA LEU A 30 12.82 -3.34 -5.94
C LEU A 30 14.29 -3.05 -6.26
N VAL A 31 14.71 -3.24 -7.52
CA VAL A 31 16.09 -2.92 -7.95
C VAL A 31 16.42 -1.44 -7.77
N GLU A 32 15.48 -0.54 -8.10
CA GLU A 32 15.66 0.90 -7.91
C GLU A 32 15.74 1.26 -6.42
N ALA A 33 14.95 0.59 -5.59
CA ALA A 33 14.96 0.79 -4.14
C ALA A 33 16.29 0.38 -3.47
N LEU A 34 16.99 -0.63 -4.00
CA LEU A 34 18.25 -1.14 -3.46
C LEU A 34 19.50 -0.54 -4.13
N CYS A 35 19.46 -0.38 -5.45
CA CYS A 35 20.61 0.02 -6.27
C CYS A 35 20.59 1.50 -6.67
N GLY A 36 19.64 2.28 -6.14
CA GLY A 36 19.49 3.69 -6.47
C GLY A 36 18.73 3.93 -7.77
N PHE A 37 18.32 5.18 -7.97
CA PHE A 37 17.51 5.56 -9.13
C PHE A 37 17.67 7.04 -9.47
N HIS A 38 17.20 7.39 -10.66
CA HIS A 38 16.90 8.76 -11.03
C HIS A 38 15.58 8.81 -11.78
N PHE A 39 14.76 9.81 -11.52
CA PHE A 39 13.54 10.03 -12.28
C PHE A 39 13.29 11.53 -12.46
N THR A 40 12.49 11.84 -13.46
CA THR A 40 12.06 13.21 -13.73
C THR A 40 10.60 13.35 -13.31
N LEU A 41 10.31 14.37 -12.51
CA LEU A 41 8.94 14.78 -12.18
C LEU A 41 8.62 16.12 -12.84
N LYS A 42 7.40 16.24 -13.35
CA LYS A 42 6.86 17.52 -13.82
C LYS A 42 6.21 18.22 -12.63
N HIS A 43 6.77 19.35 -12.23
CA HIS A 43 6.25 20.15 -11.12
C HIS A 43 4.99 20.94 -11.54
N LEU A 44 4.27 21.48 -10.56
CA LEU A 44 3.06 22.28 -10.77
C LEU A 44 3.33 23.59 -11.53
N ASP A 45 4.55 24.12 -11.46
CA ASP A 45 4.98 25.29 -12.24
C ASP A 45 5.39 24.96 -13.69
N GLY A 46 5.30 23.68 -14.09
CA GLY A 46 5.63 23.21 -15.42
C GLY A 46 7.11 22.84 -15.62
N ARG A 47 8.00 23.11 -14.64
CA ARG A 47 9.40 22.68 -14.69
C ARG A 47 9.50 21.16 -14.60
N GLN A 48 10.59 20.63 -15.15
CA GLN A 48 11.02 19.26 -14.94
C GLN A 48 12.11 19.22 -13.89
N ILE A 49 11.89 18.46 -12.82
CA ILE A 49 12.84 18.30 -11.72
C ILE A 49 13.39 16.88 -11.79
N VAL A 50 14.71 16.76 -11.81
CA VAL A 50 15.40 15.47 -11.78
C VAL A 50 15.74 15.13 -10.34
N VAL A 51 15.10 14.08 -9.81
CA VAL A 51 15.39 13.54 -8.49
C VAL A 51 16.35 12.37 -8.64
N LYS A 52 17.43 12.39 -7.87
CA LYS A 52 18.47 11.34 -7.86
C LYS A 52 18.61 10.77 -6.46
N TYR A 53 18.71 9.46 -6.37
CA TYR A 53 19.02 8.75 -5.13
C TYR A 53 20.19 7.79 -5.37
N PRO A 54 21.28 7.89 -4.60
CA PRO A 54 22.51 7.17 -4.90
C PRO A 54 22.38 5.67 -4.63
N ALA A 55 23.14 4.88 -5.39
CA ALA A 55 23.30 3.45 -5.13
C ALA A 55 23.90 3.21 -3.74
N GLY A 56 23.49 2.10 -3.10
CA GLY A 56 23.95 1.72 -1.75
C GLY A 56 23.20 2.40 -0.61
N LYS A 57 22.27 3.33 -0.90
CA LYS A 57 21.27 3.78 0.08
C LYS A 57 19.94 3.12 -0.26
N VAL A 58 19.29 2.52 0.74
CA VAL A 58 18.04 1.78 0.55
C VAL A 58 16.82 2.68 0.76
N ILE A 59 15.84 2.54 -0.12
CA ILE A 59 14.48 3.04 0.09
C ILE A 59 13.61 1.90 0.61
N GLU A 60 13.09 2.06 1.82
CA GLU A 60 12.16 1.11 2.42
C GLU A 60 10.75 1.29 1.83
N PRO A 61 9.97 0.21 1.69
CA PRO A 61 8.57 0.29 1.29
C PRO A 61 7.78 1.22 2.20
N GLY A 62 7.07 2.20 1.62
CA GLY A 62 6.26 3.17 2.35
C GLY A 62 7.03 4.32 2.99
N SER A 63 8.36 4.33 2.89
CA SER A 63 9.19 5.42 3.42
C SER A 63 8.97 6.74 2.68
N VAL A 64 9.21 7.85 3.38
CA VAL A 64 9.05 9.21 2.85
C VAL A 64 10.40 9.90 2.77
N ARG A 65 10.70 10.52 1.63
CA ARG A 65 11.86 11.40 1.44
C ARG A 65 11.41 12.81 1.06
N VAL A 66 12.28 13.79 1.30
CA VAL A 66 11.99 15.21 1.08
C VAL A 66 12.86 15.78 -0.05
N VAL A 67 12.24 16.56 -0.93
CA VAL A 67 12.90 17.46 -1.87
C VAL A 67 12.66 18.88 -1.36
N ARG A 68 13.70 19.48 -0.80
CA ARG A 68 13.59 20.77 -0.11
C ARG A 68 13.29 21.91 -1.08
N GLY A 69 12.42 22.83 -0.69
CA GLY A 69 12.09 24.04 -1.46
C GLY A 69 11.25 23.79 -2.73
N GLU A 70 10.71 22.59 -2.92
CA GLU A 70 9.86 22.25 -4.07
C GLU A 70 8.38 22.08 -3.68
N GLY A 71 7.96 22.68 -2.56
CA GLY A 71 6.57 22.84 -2.18
C GLY A 71 5.91 24.07 -2.85
N MET A 72 4.85 24.57 -2.23
CA MET A 72 4.12 25.76 -2.66
C MET A 72 4.79 27.05 -2.15
N PRO A 73 4.75 28.15 -2.92
CA PRO A 73 5.22 29.45 -2.46
C PRO A 73 4.38 29.96 -1.28
N GLN A 74 5.03 30.62 -0.33
CA GLN A 74 4.35 31.24 0.81
C GLN A 74 3.57 32.49 0.39
N TYR A 75 2.43 32.71 1.05
CA TYR A 75 1.62 33.90 0.83
C TYR A 75 2.42 35.16 1.22
N ARG A 76 2.50 36.13 0.30
CA ARG A 76 3.30 37.38 0.40
C ARG A 76 4.82 37.24 0.33
N ASN A 77 5.37 36.02 0.35
CA ASN A 77 6.80 35.78 0.12
C ASN A 77 7.02 34.63 -0.87
N PRO A 78 6.88 34.88 -2.19
CA PRO A 78 6.92 33.82 -3.21
C PRO A 78 8.32 33.20 -3.40
N PHE A 79 9.36 33.82 -2.83
CA PHE A 79 10.72 33.29 -2.86
C PHE A 79 10.93 32.19 -1.80
N GLU A 80 10.10 32.15 -0.77
CA GLU A 80 10.07 31.05 0.17
C GLU A 80 9.02 30.04 -0.26
N LYS A 81 9.45 28.79 -0.41
CA LYS A 81 8.59 27.65 -0.74
C LYS A 81 8.63 26.65 0.41
N GLY A 82 7.54 25.89 0.57
CA GLY A 82 7.57 24.68 1.38
C GLY A 82 8.38 23.56 0.71
N ASP A 83 8.19 22.34 1.19
CA ASP A 83 8.90 21.16 0.73
C ASP A 83 8.00 20.19 -0.04
N LEU A 84 8.62 19.33 -0.86
CA LEU A 84 7.95 18.20 -1.51
C LEU A 84 8.32 16.89 -0.82
N PHE A 85 7.32 16.21 -0.26
CA PHE A 85 7.43 14.90 0.36
C PHE A 85 7.03 13.81 -0.64
N ILE A 86 7.89 12.82 -0.84
CA ILE A 86 7.67 11.72 -1.76
C ILE A 86 7.61 10.43 -0.95
N LYS A 87 6.44 9.81 -0.89
CA LYS A 87 6.23 8.47 -0.35
C LYS A 87 6.57 7.45 -1.43
N PHE A 88 7.42 6.48 -1.12
CA PHE A 88 7.81 5.45 -2.08
C PHE A 88 6.98 4.19 -1.92
N ASP A 89 6.38 3.75 -3.02
CA ASP A 89 5.65 2.49 -3.15
C ASP A 89 6.54 1.51 -3.93
N VAL A 90 7.19 0.61 -3.21
CA VAL A 90 8.16 -0.34 -3.77
C VAL A 90 7.41 -1.53 -4.38
N GLN A 91 7.49 -1.66 -5.70
CA GLN A 91 6.91 -2.77 -6.43
C GLN A 91 7.86 -3.97 -6.39
N PHE A 92 7.42 -5.03 -5.70
CA PHE A 92 8.09 -6.31 -5.74
C PHE A 92 7.79 -7.03 -7.06
N PRO A 93 8.73 -7.85 -7.55
CA PRO A 93 8.46 -8.69 -8.71
C PRO A 93 7.39 -9.75 -8.41
N GLU A 94 6.77 -10.27 -9.46
CA GLU A 94 5.77 -11.34 -9.35
C GLU A 94 6.39 -12.65 -8.85
N ASN A 95 5.54 -13.56 -8.37
CA ASN A 95 5.98 -14.90 -7.95
C ASN A 95 6.67 -15.62 -9.12
N ASN A 96 7.73 -16.37 -8.84
CA ASN A 96 8.51 -17.12 -9.84
C ASN A 96 9.14 -16.26 -10.96
N TRP A 97 9.38 -14.97 -10.72
CA TRP A 97 10.05 -14.09 -11.70
C TRP A 97 11.50 -14.47 -12.04
N LEU A 98 12.13 -15.32 -11.21
CA LEU A 98 13.53 -15.72 -11.31
C LEU A 98 13.67 -17.25 -11.18
N SER A 99 14.63 -17.83 -11.89
CA SER A 99 14.92 -19.27 -11.81
C SER A 99 15.59 -19.65 -10.48
N PRO A 100 15.47 -20.91 -10.03
CA PRO A 100 16.09 -21.37 -8.78
C PRO A 100 17.61 -21.15 -8.72
N GLU A 101 18.31 -21.38 -9.84
CA GLU A 101 19.77 -21.15 -9.94
C GLU A 101 20.13 -19.69 -9.66
N LYS A 102 19.35 -18.74 -10.19
CA LYS A 102 19.56 -17.31 -9.99
C LYS A 102 19.08 -16.80 -8.64
N LEU A 103 18.15 -17.50 -7.99
CA LEU A 103 17.78 -17.21 -6.61
C LEU A 103 18.92 -17.52 -5.64
N SER A 104 19.69 -18.59 -5.88
CA SER A 104 20.90 -18.86 -5.10
C SER A 104 21.92 -17.73 -5.21
N GLU A 105 22.18 -17.24 -6.44
CA GLU A 105 23.09 -16.10 -6.64
C GLU A 105 22.58 -14.83 -5.94
N LEU A 106 21.26 -14.62 -5.90
CA LEU A 106 20.66 -13.47 -5.21
C LEU A 106 20.82 -13.58 -3.69
N GLU A 107 20.68 -14.78 -3.13
CA GLU A 107 20.83 -15.04 -1.71
C GLU A 107 22.24 -14.71 -1.21
N ASP A 108 23.27 -15.05 -2.00
CA ASP A 108 24.67 -14.73 -1.68
C ASP A 108 24.97 -13.21 -1.67
N LEU A 109 24.16 -12.41 -2.36
CA LEU A 109 24.32 -10.95 -2.43
C LEU A 109 23.57 -10.20 -1.33
N LEU A 110 22.62 -10.85 -0.64
CA LEU A 110 21.80 -10.24 0.40
C LEU A 110 22.39 -10.52 1.80
N PRO A 111 22.01 -9.72 2.82
CA PRO A 111 22.40 -10.01 4.20
C PRO A 111 22.01 -11.43 4.62
N THR A 112 22.88 -12.07 5.41
CA THR A 112 22.70 -13.46 5.85
C THR A 112 21.35 -13.67 6.54
N ARG A 113 20.70 -14.80 6.25
CA ARG A 113 19.48 -15.21 6.94
C ARG A 113 19.74 -15.33 8.45
N ALA A 114 18.74 -14.95 9.24
CA ALA A 114 18.77 -15.23 10.67
C ALA A 114 18.80 -16.74 10.92
N ASP A 115 19.39 -17.15 12.05
CA ASP A 115 19.41 -18.55 12.44
C ASP A 115 17.97 -19.10 12.51
N PRO A 116 17.74 -20.33 12.01
CA PRO A 116 16.44 -20.95 12.11
C PRO A 116 16.02 -21.05 13.58
N PRO A 117 14.73 -20.82 13.90
CA PRO A 117 14.25 -20.91 15.28
C PRO A 117 14.47 -22.33 15.82
N VAL A 118 14.77 -22.44 17.12
CA VAL A 118 14.82 -23.75 17.79
C VAL A 118 13.40 -24.28 17.91
N ILE A 119 13.12 -25.38 17.21
CA ILE A 119 11.79 -26.02 17.21
C ILE A 119 11.75 -27.02 18.38
N SER A 120 10.86 -26.80 19.35
CA SER A 120 10.60 -27.74 20.44
C SER A 120 9.88 -29.00 19.93
N GLY A 121 10.04 -30.14 20.60
CA GLY A 121 9.48 -31.42 20.16
C GLY A 121 7.94 -31.49 20.16
N ASP A 122 7.28 -30.52 20.76
CA ASP A 122 5.83 -30.33 20.81
C ASP A 122 5.31 -29.26 19.82
N ALA A 123 6.19 -28.69 18.99
CA ALA A 123 5.80 -27.68 18.01
C ALA A 123 5.03 -28.29 16.83
N GLU A 124 3.92 -27.66 16.45
CA GLU A 124 3.14 -27.99 15.26
C GLU A 124 3.60 -27.13 14.07
N GLU A 125 3.91 -27.76 12.94
CA GLU A 125 4.25 -27.07 11.70
C GLU A 125 2.96 -26.67 10.97
N VAL A 126 2.84 -25.38 10.64
CA VAL A 126 1.68 -24.84 9.92
C VAL A 126 2.14 -24.09 8.67
N GLU A 127 1.45 -24.31 7.56
CA GLU A 127 1.72 -23.60 6.31
C GLU A 127 0.94 -22.29 6.23
N LEU A 128 1.62 -21.22 5.81
CA LEU A 128 0.97 -19.93 5.54
C LEU A 128 0.16 -20.04 4.24
N GLN A 129 -1.12 -19.65 4.31
CA GLN A 129 -2.00 -19.57 3.15
C GLN A 129 -2.32 -18.11 2.82
N GLU A 130 -2.58 -17.83 1.55
CA GLU A 130 -3.03 -16.51 1.13
C GLU A 130 -4.40 -16.20 1.77
N PHE A 131 -4.50 -15.04 2.42
CA PHE A 131 -5.77 -14.59 2.96
C PHE A 131 -6.68 -14.08 1.83
N VAL A 132 -7.68 -14.88 1.47
CA VAL A 132 -8.76 -14.45 0.57
C VAL A 132 -9.85 -13.82 1.43
N SER A 133 -9.95 -12.48 1.43
CA SER A 133 -11.10 -11.80 2.04
C SER A 133 -12.35 -12.20 1.25
N GLN A 134 -13.12 -13.15 1.76
CA GLN A 134 -14.45 -13.39 1.24
C GLN A 134 -15.21 -12.08 1.38
N SER A 135 -15.46 -11.41 0.25
CA SER A 135 -16.43 -10.34 0.18
C SER A 135 -17.75 -10.93 0.67
N SER A 136 -18.06 -10.70 1.94
CA SER A 136 -19.43 -10.72 2.42
C SER A 136 -20.14 -9.58 1.72
N SER A 137 -20.53 -9.82 0.48
CA SER A 137 -21.71 -9.23 -0.13
C SER A 137 -22.88 -9.61 0.76
N GLY A 138 -23.03 -8.88 1.86
CA GLY A 138 -24.16 -8.86 2.78
C GLY A 138 -25.36 -8.24 2.09
N GLY A 139 -25.77 -8.85 0.99
CA GLY A 139 -26.96 -8.51 0.21
C GLY A 139 -27.98 -9.64 0.26
N HIS A 140 -28.23 -10.24 1.42
CA HIS A 140 -29.41 -11.07 1.66
C HIS A 140 -29.67 -11.21 3.16
N ARG A 141 -30.52 -10.33 3.71
CA ARG A 141 -31.46 -10.64 4.82
C ARG A 141 -32.22 -9.37 5.24
N ARG A 142 -33.33 -9.10 4.54
CA ARG A 142 -34.64 -8.72 5.12
C ARG A 142 -35.63 -8.51 3.99
N GLU A 143 -36.16 -9.61 3.47
CA GLU A 143 -37.55 -9.64 3.02
C GLU A 143 -38.23 -10.71 3.89
N ALA A 144 -38.86 -10.25 4.97
CA ALA A 144 -39.65 -11.08 5.86
C ALA A 144 -41.03 -10.45 5.93
N TYR A 145 -41.99 -11.14 5.30
CA TYR A 145 -43.44 -10.95 5.34
C TYR A 145 -43.99 -9.78 4.52
N ASN A 146 -44.17 -10.05 3.22
CA ASN A 146 -45.40 -9.66 2.53
C ASN A 146 -46.46 -10.72 2.90
N ASP A 147 -47.30 -10.44 3.89
CA ASP A 147 -48.53 -11.18 4.15
C ASP A 147 -49.69 -10.19 4.08
N SER A 148 -50.57 -10.43 3.12
CA SER A 148 -51.72 -9.61 2.79
C SER A 148 -52.90 -9.94 3.70
N SER A 149 -53.81 -8.96 3.83
CA SER A 149 -55.25 -9.09 4.11
C SER A 149 -55.73 -9.02 5.58
N ASP A 150 -56.40 -7.88 5.84
CA ASP A 150 -57.72 -7.73 6.48
C ASP A 150 -57.97 -8.13 7.96
N GLU A 151 -58.81 -7.30 8.58
CA GLU A 151 -59.63 -7.52 9.79
C GLU A 151 -59.05 -7.32 11.21
N GLU A 152 -59.43 -6.16 11.79
CA GLU A 152 -60.23 -6.06 13.02
C GLU A 152 -59.77 -6.76 14.33
N GLY A 153 -59.27 -5.95 15.28
CA GLY A 153 -59.69 -6.01 16.69
C GLY A 153 -59.07 -7.05 17.67
N GLY A 154 -58.63 -6.55 18.85
CA GLY A 154 -58.45 -7.35 20.09
C GLY A 154 -57.01 -7.36 20.65
N HIS A 155 -56.64 -6.44 21.55
CA HIS A 155 -56.59 -6.61 23.02
C HIS A 155 -55.94 -7.91 23.55
N HIS A 156 -54.95 -7.72 24.44
CA HIS A 156 -54.68 -8.43 25.71
C HIS A 156 -53.19 -8.76 25.92
N GLY A 157 -52.52 -8.00 26.81
CA GLY A 157 -51.33 -8.46 27.55
C GLY A 157 -51.75 -9.35 28.74
N PRO A 158 -51.00 -9.40 29.86
CA PRO A 158 -49.55 -9.46 30.04
C PRO A 158 -49.10 -10.62 30.99
N GLY A 159 -47.79 -10.94 30.98
CA GLY A 159 -47.01 -11.36 32.15
C GLY A 159 -47.11 -12.81 32.66
N VAL A 160 -45.96 -13.44 32.96
CA VAL A 160 -45.54 -13.93 34.29
C VAL A 160 -44.11 -14.51 34.24
N GLN A 161 -43.45 -14.48 35.40
CA GLN A 161 -42.01 -14.58 35.67
C GLN A 161 -41.61 -15.92 36.33
N CYS A 162 -40.31 -16.26 36.22
CA CYS A 162 -39.44 -17.04 37.17
C CYS A 162 -39.86 -18.52 37.49
N ALA A 163 -39.01 -19.48 37.88
CA ALA A 163 -37.63 -19.52 38.36
C ALA A 163 -36.99 -20.91 38.11
N HIS A 164 -35.67 -21.01 38.33
CA HIS A 164 -34.83 -22.21 38.37
C HIS A 164 -35.16 -23.17 39.53
N GLN A 165 -34.94 -24.48 39.28
CA GLN A 165 -33.85 -25.25 39.90
C GLN A 165 -33.61 -26.54 39.10
#